data_AF-A0A6S7KVV1-F1
#
_entry.id   AF-A0A6S7KVV1-F1
#
_cell.length_a   1.000
_cell.length_b   1.000
_cell.length_c   1.000
_cell.angle_alpha   90.00
_cell.angle_beta   90.00
_cell.angle_gamma   90.00
#
_symmetry.space_group_name_H-M   'P 1'
#
loop_
_entity.id
_entity.type
_entity.pdbx_description
1 polymer ?
#
loop_
_entity_poly.entity_id
_entity_poly.type
_entity_poly.pdbx_seq_one_letter_code
_entity_poly.pdbx_strand_id
1 'polypeptide(L)'
;MSESQVPAVTRYITAHTVLKSWIESQATSTKRNNFANWDSQWLNLGTDANSVALYSTKVTPTPGGIWYTLDVTQQAQDWKYGSNYGLLLRDTHEQVQGRDFRFASNAYSDSSKHAYITLRCSVQQQSAGGGGGIISPNGGGIHPI
;
A
#
# COMPACT_ATOMS: atom_id res chain seq x y z
N MET A 1 10.81 3.20 -40.46
CA MET A 1 10.21 2.34 -39.42
C MET A 1 9.29 3.21 -38.60
N SER A 2 7.98 2.98 -38.65
CA SER A 2 7.01 3.75 -37.87
C SER A 2 7.09 3.35 -36.40
N GLU A 3 7.33 4.30 -35.49
CA GLU A 3 7.04 4.09 -34.07
C GLU A 3 5.59 3.64 -33.96
N SER A 4 5.37 2.41 -33.50
CA SER A 4 4.05 1.92 -33.16
C SER A 4 3.48 2.86 -32.10
N GLN A 5 2.54 3.72 -32.50
CA GLN A 5 1.85 4.64 -31.60
C GLN A 5 1.16 3.83 -30.51
N VAL A 6 1.75 3.78 -29.31
CA VAL A 6 1.14 3.14 -28.16
C VAL A 6 -0.11 3.96 -27.82
N PRO A 7 -1.32 3.36 -27.78
CA PRO A 7 -2.57 4.12 -27.60
C PRO A 7 -2.50 4.99 -26.33
N ALA A 8 -3.08 6.18 -26.34
CA ALA A 8 -3.17 7.00 -25.12
C ALA A 8 -4.20 6.35 -24.17
N VAL A 9 -3.72 5.66 -23.13
CA VAL A 9 -4.58 5.05 -22.11
C VAL A 9 -4.41 5.86 -20.83
N THR A 10 -5.52 6.40 -20.31
CA THR A 10 -5.54 6.97 -18.96
C THR A 10 -5.48 5.83 -17.95
N ARG A 11 -4.67 6.00 -16.91
CA ARG A 11 -4.39 4.94 -15.95
C ARG A 11 -4.49 5.44 -14.54
N TYR A 12 -4.75 4.51 -13.64
CA TYR A 12 -4.83 4.77 -12.23
C TYR A 12 -4.01 3.76 -11.47
N ILE A 13 -3.28 4.24 -10.46
CA ILE A 13 -2.81 3.39 -9.37
C ILE A 13 -3.91 3.38 -8.31
N THR A 14 -4.35 2.18 -7.94
CA THR A 14 -5.29 1.97 -6.85
C THR A 14 -4.60 1.32 -5.66
N ALA A 15 -4.98 1.75 -4.46
CA ALA A 15 -4.56 1.13 -3.21
C ALA A 15 -5.71 0.30 -2.63
N HIS A 16 -5.43 -0.96 -2.29
CA HIS A 16 -6.39 -1.89 -1.70
C HIS A 16 -5.84 -2.46 -0.39
N THR A 17 -6.72 -2.67 0.59
CA THR A 17 -6.38 -3.40 1.82
C THR A 17 -6.06 -4.85 1.52
N VAL A 18 -4.92 -5.36 1.96
CA VAL A 18 -4.67 -6.81 1.96
C VAL A 18 -5.42 -7.45 3.13
N LEU A 19 -6.12 -8.56 2.87
CA LEU A 19 -7.03 -9.20 3.83
C LEU A 19 -6.42 -10.46 4.48
N LYS A 20 -5.30 -10.95 3.95
CA LYS A 20 -4.66 -12.18 4.43
C LYS A 20 -3.20 -11.94 4.82
N SER A 21 -2.77 -12.58 5.89
CA SER A 21 -1.37 -12.57 6.31
C SER A 21 -0.44 -13.14 5.24
N TRP A 22 0.76 -12.59 5.18
CA TRP A 22 1.85 -13.02 4.31
C TRP A 22 3.18 -12.77 5.01
N ILE A 23 4.25 -13.40 4.50
CA ILE A 23 5.60 -13.26 5.03
C ILE A 23 6.47 -12.74 3.89
N GLU A 24 7.08 -11.57 4.06
CA GLU A 24 7.81 -10.87 2.99
C GLU A 24 8.90 -11.72 2.35
N SER A 25 9.67 -12.46 3.16
CA SER A 25 10.72 -13.34 2.67
C SER A 25 10.23 -14.60 1.94
N GLN A 26 8.93 -14.89 1.96
CA GLN A 26 8.34 -16.11 1.39
C GLN A 26 7.26 -15.81 0.35
N ALA A 27 6.75 -14.59 0.31
CA ALA A 27 5.69 -14.22 -0.61
C ALA A 27 6.21 -14.18 -2.05
N THR A 28 5.40 -14.70 -2.96
CA THR A 28 5.65 -14.71 -4.40
C THR A 28 4.36 -14.35 -5.13
N SER A 29 4.39 -14.41 -6.46
CA SER A 29 3.21 -14.21 -7.30
C SER A 29 2.05 -15.15 -6.98
N THR A 30 2.33 -16.35 -6.46
CA THR A 30 1.33 -17.39 -6.20
C THR A 30 1.24 -17.77 -4.73
N LYS A 31 2.23 -17.42 -3.90
CA LYS A 31 2.29 -17.79 -2.48
C LYS A 31 2.27 -16.58 -1.55
N ARG A 32 1.54 -16.70 -0.44
CA ARG A 32 1.57 -15.78 0.71
C ARG A 32 2.72 -16.09 1.66
N ASN A 33 2.98 -17.37 1.82
CA ASN A 33 4.04 -17.93 2.63
C ASN A 33 4.30 -19.37 2.13
N ASN A 34 5.23 -20.09 2.75
CA ASN A 34 5.60 -21.43 2.33
C ASN A 34 4.47 -22.47 2.39
N PHE A 35 3.42 -22.20 3.20
CA PHE A 35 2.32 -23.12 3.50
C PHE A 35 0.99 -22.72 2.86
N ALA A 36 0.88 -21.53 2.26
CA ALA A 36 -0.38 -21.01 1.75
C ALA A 36 -0.21 -20.23 0.45
N ASN A 37 -1.13 -20.48 -0.48
CA ASN A 37 -1.23 -19.75 -1.73
C ASN A 37 -2.06 -18.47 -1.57
N TRP A 38 -1.85 -17.55 -2.51
CA TRP A 38 -2.89 -16.59 -2.88
C TRP A 38 -4.04 -17.35 -3.55
N ASP A 39 -5.25 -16.79 -3.51
CA ASP A 39 -6.41 -17.37 -4.17
C ASP A 39 -6.27 -17.31 -5.70
N SER A 40 -5.61 -16.27 -6.21
CA SER A 40 -5.16 -16.19 -7.59
C SER A 40 -3.76 -15.60 -7.70
N GLN A 41 -3.12 -15.81 -8.86
CA GLN A 41 -1.82 -15.20 -9.13
C GLN A 41 -1.94 -13.68 -9.06
N TRP A 42 -1.00 -13.04 -8.36
CA TRP A 42 -0.95 -11.58 -8.12
C TRP A 42 -2.01 -11.02 -7.17
N LEU A 43 -2.46 -11.83 -6.21
CA LEU A 43 -3.50 -11.51 -5.21
C LEU A 43 -4.89 -11.28 -5.85
N ASN A 44 -5.87 -12.07 -5.41
CA ASN A 44 -7.26 -11.93 -5.83
C ASN A 44 -7.94 -10.71 -5.16
N LEU A 45 -8.48 -9.79 -5.96
CA LEU A 45 -9.35 -8.71 -5.48
C LEU A 45 -10.74 -9.26 -5.12
N GLY A 46 -11.15 -9.07 -3.87
CA GLY A 46 -12.38 -9.60 -3.28
C GLY A 46 -12.14 -10.79 -2.35
N THR A 47 -10.95 -11.41 -2.38
CA THR A 47 -10.63 -12.57 -1.52
C THR A 47 -9.30 -12.42 -0.78
N ASP A 48 -8.22 -12.06 -1.47
CA ASP A 48 -6.90 -11.81 -0.85
C ASP A 48 -6.69 -10.35 -0.48
N ALA A 49 -7.31 -9.45 -1.23
CA ALA A 49 -7.35 -8.01 -0.98
C ALA A 49 -8.80 -7.50 -1.13
N ASN A 50 -9.12 -6.37 -0.53
CA ASN A 50 -10.44 -5.76 -0.64
C ASN A 50 -10.69 -5.31 -2.09
N SER A 51 -11.85 -5.64 -2.65
CA SER A 51 -12.23 -5.22 -4.01
C SER A 51 -12.46 -3.71 -4.10
N VAL A 52 -12.83 -3.07 -2.99
CA VAL A 52 -12.98 -1.62 -2.90
C VAL A 52 -11.60 -0.99 -2.68
N ALA A 53 -11.22 -0.07 -3.57
CA ALA A 53 -10.01 0.71 -3.41
C ALA A 53 -10.18 1.73 -2.29
N LEU A 54 -9.16 1.86 -1.44
CA LEU A 54 -9.02 2.93 -0.45
C LEU A 54 -8.84 4.29 -1.14
N TYR A 55 -8.05 4.28 -2.23
CA TYR A 55 -7.72 5.46 -2.99
C TYR A 55 -7.35 5.09 -4.43
N SER A 56 -7.52 6.05 -5.33
CA SER A 56 -7.16 5.93 -6.74
C SER A 56 -6.60 7.26 -7.22
N THR A 57 -5.46 7.23 -7.90
CA THR A 57 -4.85 8.43 -8.49
C THR A 57 -4.50 8.21 -9.94
N LYS A 58 -4.77 9.22 -10.77
CA LYS A 58 -4.41 9.19 -12.18
C LYS A 58 -2.89 9.31 -12.31
N VAL A 59 -2.31 8.39 -13.06
CA VAL A 59 -0.88 8.39 -13.33
C VAL A 59 -0.60 8.79 -14.77
N THR A 60 0.46 9.58 -14.93
CA THR A 60 0.91 10.10 -16.22
C THR A 60 2.31 9.56 -16.45
N PRO A 61 2.60 8.88 -17.57
CA PRO A 61 3.95 8.44 -17.87
C PRO A 61 4.82 9.68 -18.06
N THR A 62 5.80 9.88 -17.17
CA THR A 62 6.72 11.02 -17.24
C THR A 62 8.17 10.52 -17.16
N PRO A 63 9.05 10.95 -18.08
CA PRO A 63 10.48 10.67 -18.01
C PRO A 63 11.06 11.16 -16.68
N GLY A 64 11.87 10.33 -16.01
CA GLY A 64 12.52 10.66 -14.73
C GLY A 64 11.78 10.18 -13.47
N GLY A 65 10.54 9.68 -13.61
CA GLY A 65 9.74 9.22 -12.47
C GLY A 65 9.08 10.36 -11.70
N ILE A 66 7.89 10.11 -11.18
CA ILE A 66 7.10 11.06 -10.38
C ILE A 66 6.67 10.37 -9.09
N TRP A 67 6.69 11.12 -8.00
CA TRP A 67 6.09 10.71 -6.73
C TRP A 67 4.57 10.87 -6.77
N TYR A 68 3.86 9.80 -6.39
CA TYR A 68 2.41 9.82 -6.22
C TYR A 68 2.07 9.61 -4.74
N THR A 69 1.23 10.47 -4.20
CA THR A 69 0.67 10.33 -2.85
C THR A 69 -0.67 9.63 -2.93
N LEU A 70 -0.85 8.59 -2.12
CA LEU A 70 -2.10 7.85 -1.97
C LEU A 70 -2.64 8.09 -0.56
N ASP A 71 -3.90 8.51 -0.44
CA ASP A 71 -4.53 8.64 0.87
C ASP A 71 -4.94 7.26 1.40
N VAL A 72 -4.17 6.76 2.36
CA VAL A 72 -4.41 5.47 3.01
C VAL A 72 -4.78 5.64 4.48
N THR A 73 -5.38 6.78 4.84
CA THR A 73 -5.71 7.14 6.22
C THR A 73 -6.53 6.06 6.92
N GLN A 74 -7.56 5.52 6.25
CA GLN A 74 -8.39 4.45 6.81
C GLN A 74 -7.55 3.22 7.16
N GLN A 75 -6.69 2.77 6.24
CA GLN A 75 -5.84 1.61 6.48
C GLN A 75 -4.84 1.84 7.62
N ALA A 76 -4.25 3.03 7.68
CA ALA A 76 -3.33 3.39 8.75
C ALA A 76 -4.01 3.41 10.12
N GLN A 77 -5.28 3.83 10.19
CA GLN A 77 -6.09 3.74 11.41
C GLN A 77 -6.41 2.28 11.77
N ASP A 78 -6.76 1.45 10.79
CA ASP A 78 -7.08 0.04 11.01
C ASP A 78 -5.88 -0.77 11.52
N TRP A 79 -4.65 -0.40 11.12
CA TRP A 79 -3.43 -1.03 11.62
C TRP A 79 -3.26 -0.92 13.13
N LYS A 80 -3.79 0.15 13.75
CA LYS A 80 -3.80 0.29 15.21
C LYS A 80 -4.62 -0.82 15.90
N TYR A 81 -5.65 -1.33 15.23
CA TYR A 81 -6.60 -2.29 15.78
C TYR A 81 -6.30 -3.74 15.39
N GLY A 82 -5.19 -4.00 14.68
CA GLY A 82 -4.61 -5.33 14.50
C GLY A 82 -4.69 -5.93 13.09
N SER A 83 -5.52 -5.38 12.20
CA SER A 83 -5.58 -5.84 10.80
C SER A 83 -4.50 -5.18 9.94
N ASN A 84 -3.25 -5.65 10.06
CA ASN A 84 -2.11 -5.09 9.34
C ASN A 84 -1.45 -6.11 8.39
N TYR A 85 -2.10 -6.36 7.27
CA TYR A 85 -1.52 -7.18 6.20
C TYR A 85 -0.96 -6.34 5.04
N GLY A 86 -0.85 -5.02 5.22
CA GLY A 86 -0.32 -4.11 4.22
C GLY A 86 -1.33 -3.69 3.14
N LEU A 87 -0.78 -3.15 2.05
CA LEU A 87 -1.49 -2.57 0.92
C LEU A 87 -1.12 -3.30 -0.36
N LEU A 88 -2.10 -3.52 -1.23
CA LEU A 88 -1.90 -3.87 -2.62
C LEU A 88 -1.99 -2.59 -3.46
N LEU A 89 -0.90 -2.26 -4.15
CA LEU A 89 -0.88 -1.22 -5.19
C LEU A 89 -1.05 -1.90 -6.54
N ARG A 90 -2.01 -1.44 -7.34
CA ARG A 90 -2.34 -2.07 -8.63
C ARG A 90 -2.60 -1.03 -9.70
N ASP A 91 -2.19 -1.31 -10.94
CA ASP A 91 -2.67 -0.54 -12.08
C ASP A 91 -3.98 -1.12 -12.63
N THR A 92 -4.95 -0.24 -12.82
CA THR A 92 -6.21 -0.55 -13.51
C THR A 92 -6.06 -1.16 -14.91
N HIS A 93 -4.91 -0.99 -15.57
CA HIS A 93 -4.68 -1.42 -16.96
C HIS A 93 -3.32 -2.14 -17.20
N GLU A 94 -2.93 -3.05 -16.30
CA GLU A 94 -1.67 -3.83 -16.39
C GLU A 94 -1.55 -4.71 -17.65
N GLN A 95 -2.67 -5.04 -18.32
CA GLN A 95 -2.65 -5.90 -19.51
C GLN A 95 -2.28 -5.17 -20.81
N VAL A 96 -2.11 -3.84 -20.78
CA VAL A 96 -1.73 -3.07 -21.96
C VAL A 96 -0.22 -3.15 -22.18
N GLN A 97 0.19 -3.85 -23.24
CA GLN A 97 1.59 -4.13 -23.59
C GLN A 97 2.48 -2.88 -23.57
N GLY A 98 3.71 -3.07 -23.09
CA GLY A 98 4.77 -2.06 -23.12
C GLY A 98 4.72 -1.07 -21.97
N ARG A 99 3.81 -1.26 -21.00
CA ARG A 99 3.53 -0.24 -20.01
C ARG A 99 3.07 -0.82 -18.66
N ASP A 100 3.85 -1.74 -18.10
CA ASP A 100 3.78 -2.08 -16.68
C ASP A 100 4.21 -0.86 -15.85
N PHE A 101 3.50 -0.54 -14.78
CA PHE A 101 4.05 0.37 -13.77
C PHE A 101 4.96 -0.40 -12.83
N ARG A 102 6.18 0.10 -12.70
CA ARG A 102 7.15 -0.37 -11.72
C ARG A 102 7.31 0.71 -10.68
N PHE A 103 7.12 0.37 -9.43
CA PHE A 103 7.56 1.18 -8.32
C PHE A 103 8.95 0.72 -7.89
N ALA A 104 9.76 1.64 -7.38
CA ALA A 104 11.03 1.31 -6.75
C ALA A 104 10.72 0.64 -5.40
N SER A 105 10.63 -0.69 -5.40
CA SER A 105 10.48 -1.48 -4.17
C SER A 105 11.73 -1.39 -3.31
N ASN A 106 11.68 -1.97 -2.10
CA ASN A 106 12.86 -2.06 -1.22
C ASN A 106 14.04 -2.84 -1.86
N ALA A 107 13.78 -3.64 -2.90
CA ALA A 107 14.83 -4.32 -3.67
C ALA A 107 15.48 -3.43 -4.74
N TYR A 108 14.93 -2.24 -5.01
CA TYR A 108 15.51 -1.28 -5.95
C TYR A 108 16.78 -0.68 -5.36
N SER A 109 17.85 -0.56 -6.15
CA SER A 109 19.19 -0.20 -5.64
C SER A 109 19.29 1.23 -5.09
N ASP A 110 18.45 2.13 -5.58
CA ASP A 110 18.42 3.53 -5.18
C ASP A 110 17.34 3.74 -4.11
N SER A 111 17.76 3.78 -2.85
CA SER A 111 16.88 3.89 -1.68
C SER A 111 16.15 5.23 -1.60
N SER A 112 16.62 6.27 -2.28
CA SER A 112 15.93 7.57 -2.34
C SER A 112 14.57 7.49 -3.04
N LYS A 113 14.28 6.37 -3.71
CA LYS A 113 13.04 6.12 -4.46
C LYS A 113 12.12 5.10 -3.80
N HIS A 114 12.51 4.53 -2.66
CA HIS A 114 11.69 3.55 -1.95
C HIS A 114 10.39 4.17 -1.47
N ALA A 115 9.28 3.46 -1.64
CA ALA A 115 7.98 3.90 -1.14
C ALA A 115 8.00 4.05 0.39
N TYR A 116 7.36 5.10 0.90
CA TYR A 116 7.26 5.39 2.33
C TYR A 116 5.86 5.88 2.69
N ILE A 117 5.55 5.85 3.98
CA ILE A 117 4.28 6.33 4.54
C ILE A 117 4.55 7.59 5.35
N THR A 118 3.81 8.65 5.07
CA THR A 118 3.78 9.86 5.90
C THR A 118 2.55 9.82 6.82
N LEU A 119 2.77 9.89 8.13
CA LEU A 119 1.71 9.94 9.14
C LEU A 119 1.58 11.36 9.70
N ARG A 120 0.36 11.87 9.74
CA ARG A 120 0.02 13.11 10.44
C ARG A 120 -1.04 12.81 11.49
N CYS A 121 -0.73 13.08 12.75
CA CYS A 121 -1.61 12.80 13.88
C CYS A 121 -1.89 14.08 14.68
N SER A 122 -3.06 14.15 15.30
CA SER A 122 -3.36 15.14 16.34
C SER A 122 -3.26 14.47 17.70
N VAL A 123 -2.51 15.07 18.62
CA VAL A 123 -2.41 14.60 20.00
C VAL A 123 -3.22 15.55 20.88
N GLN A 124 -4.18 15.02 21.61
CA GLN A 124 -4.80 15.76 22.70
C GLN A 124 -3.94 15.54 23.95
N GLN A 125 -3.32 16.59 24.47
CA GLN A 125 -2.74 16.54 25.81
C GLN A 125 -3.88 16.37 26.82
N GLN A 126 -3.73 15.37 27.70
CA GLN A 126 -4.65 15.16 28.80
C GLN A 126 -4.49 16.37 29.75
N SER A 127 -5.54 17.19 29.90
CA SER A 127 -5.55 18.22 30.94
C SER A 127 -5.39 17.53 32.28
N ALA A 128 -4.30 17.84 33.00
CA ALA A 128 -4.11 17.43 34.37
C ALA A 128 -5.18 18.10 35.24
N GLY A 129 -6.34 17.45 35.40
CA GLY A 129 -7.45 18.02 36.15
C GLY A 129 -8.58 17.03 36.37
N GLY A 130 -8.56 16.34 37.51
CA GLY A 130 -9.75 15.86 38.19
C GLY A 130 -10.30 14.49 37.79
N GLY A 131 -9.79 13.44 38.43
CA GLY A 131 -10.57 12.29 38.90
C GLY A 131 -11.43 11.47 37.93
N GLY A 132 -10.92 10.30 37.54
CA GLY A 132 -11.75 9.13 37.21
C GLY A 132 -11.76 8.70 35.75
N GLY A 133 -10.89 7.76 35.40
CA GLY A 133 -10.90 7.05 34.12
C GLY A 133 -9.50 6.86 33.55
N ILE A 134 -8.81 5.78 33.94
CA ILE A 134 -7.56 5.37 33.30
C ILE A 134 -7.92 4.90 31.89
N ILE A 135 -7.72 5.76 30.88
CA ILE A 135 -7.61 5.30 29.50
C ILE A 135 -6.22 4.65 29.39
N SER A 136 -6.17 3.32 29.24
CA SER A 136 -4.90 2.60 29.06
C SER A 136 -4.13 3.21 27.87
N PRO A 137 -2.85 3.60 28.05
CA PRO A 137 -2.00 4.05 26.95
C PRO A 137 -1.49 2.83 26.18
N ASN A 138 -2.40 2.03 25.61
CA ASN A 138 -2.00 1.04 24.62
C ASN A 138 -1.74 1.79 23.31
N GLY A 139 -0.49 2.18 23.11
CA GLY A 139 -0.03 2.75 21.84
C GLY A 139 1.31 3.49 21.84
N GLY A 140 1.94 3.72 22.99
CA GLY A 140 3.28 4.31 23.05
C GLY A 140 4.37 3.25 22.94
N GLY A 141 4.64 2.74 21.74
CA GLY A 141 5.81 1.90 21.50
C GLY A 141 7.10 2.68 21.81
N ILE A 142 7.83 2.27 22.85
CA ILE A 142 9.11 2.86 23.26
C ILE A 142 10.23 2.28 22.39
N HIS A 143 10.12 2.36 21.06
CA HIS A 143 11.22 2.01 20.15
C HIS A 143 11.04 2.78 18.83
N PRO A 144 11.82 3.85 18.58
CA PRO A 144 11.98 4.36 17.23
C PRO A 144 12.78 3.32 16.42
N ILE A 145 12.23 2.89 15.29
CA ILE A 145 12.98 2.32 14.17
C ILE A 145 13.57 3.46 13.35
#